data_AF-A0AAU0WI39-F1
#
_entry.id   AF-A0AAU0WI39-F1
#
_cell.length_a   1.000
_cell.length_b   1.000
_cell.length_c   1.000
_cell.angle_alpha   90.00
_cell.angle_beta   90.00
_cell.angle_gamma   90.00
#
_symmetry.space_group_name_H-M   'P 1'
#
loop_
_entity.id
_entity.type
_entity.pdbx_description
1 polymer ?
#
loop_
_entity_poly.entity_id
_entity_poly.type
_entity_poly.pdbx_seq_one_letter_code
_entity_poly.pdbx_strand_id
1 'polypeptide(L)'
;MRRSGTVATADTTRRSAQRRGADRPPDGTSWARAAAISPPPSPPPAGPESGGLRTASGLRPVDRPHREIAYHLADSDAKAYFAFEGTPELPIAQAAWEGFGATEGCTEFFLIESGAAAPGGEGVGDGTPESYAVAVAEQPATFRTVERDEDDTAVVLYTSGTTGHPKGAELRHRNVYDNALIGRDLFASDPGRPDTYLCVLPLFHAFGQTVIQNGAFGFGGTIVMQPRFEARAALRLMLAHDVTFFAGVSTMYRGLLAALDETVDVARLAANLRVAVAGGAALPAEIHKQFKDRFGVTILEGYGLSETSPIASFSRFGEEPRVGSIGVPVPGVEMRLIRDDWSEVEGGPDEIGEIAIKGHNVMKGYYKRPERRPRRSRRAGSDPATSPARTLILRT
;
A
#
# COMPACT_ATOMS: atom_id res chain seq x y z
N MET A 1 10.10 -30.81 -14.03
CA MET A 1 10.80 -29.60 -13.50
C MET A 1 10.01 -28.37 -13.91
N ARG A 2 9.08 -27.90 -13.05
CA ARG A 2 8.35 -26.64 -13.27
C ARG A 2 9.23 -25.52 -12.71
N ARG A 3 9.65 -24.59 -13.55
CA ARG A 3 10.44 -23.42 -13.13
C ARG A 3 9.54 -22.52 -12.26
N SER A 4 9.85 -22.42 -10.98
CA SER A 4 9.31 -21.39 -10.10
C SER A 4 9.87 -20.04 -10.58
N GLY A 5 8.98 -19.13 -10.99
CA GLY A 5 9.37 -17.79 -11.44
C GLY A 5 9.79 -16.93 -10.24
N THR A 6 11.08 -16.96 -9.90
CA THR A 6 11.70 -16.00 -8.98
C THR A 6 12.25 -14.84 -9.81
N VAL A 7 11.69 -13.64 -9.64
CA VAL A 7 12.19 -12.42 -10.31
C VAL A 7 13.02 -11.64 -9.30
N ALA A 8 14.30 -11.39 -9.63
CA ALA A 8 15.21 -10.63 -8.77
C ALA A 8 14.87 -9.13 -8.79
N THR A 9 14.95 -8.48 -7.63
CA THR A 9 14.67 -7.05 -7.39
C THR A 9 15.32 -6.09 -8.39
N ALA A 10 16.49 -6.44 -8.93
CA ALA A 10 17.18 -5.63 -9.94
C ALA A 10 16.54 -5.66 -11.34
N ASP A 11 15.79 -6.71 -11.68
CA ASP A 11 15.07 -6.85 -12.96
C ASP A 11 13.70 -6.14 -12.89
N THR A 12 13.12 -6.08 -11.69
CA THR A 12 11.78 -5.53 -11.42
C THR A 12 11.71 -4.01 -11.42
N THR A 13 12.80 -3.25 -11.31
CA THR A 13 12.79 -1.75 -11.33
C THR A 13 12.99 -1.15 -12.73
N ARG A 14 13.35 -2.00 -13.69
CA ARG A 14 14.06 -1.59 -14.91
C ARG A 14 13.17 -1.23 -16.11
N ARG A 15 11.97 -1.81 -16.24
CA ARG A 15 11.24 -1.89 -17.53
C ARG A 15 10.15 -0.83 -17.82
N SER A 16 9.82 0.13 -16.93
CA SER A 16 8.45 0.68 -16.93
C SER A 16 8.18 2.15 -17.26
N ALA A 17 9.14 3.05 -17.41
CA ALA A 17 8.81 4.48 -17.40
C ALA A 17 8.85 5.21 -18.75
N GLN A 18 8.84 4.51 -19.90
CA GLN A 18 8.99 5.19 -21.19
C GLN A 18 7.99 4.73 -22.23
N ARG A 19 7.08 5.64 -22.59
CA ARG A 19 6.61 5.80 -23.96
C ARG A 19 6.78 7.28 -24.31
N ARG A 20 7.51 7.53 -25.41
CA ARG A 20 7.92 8.82 -26.00
C ARG A 20 9.07 9.56 -25.29
N GLY A 21 10.29 9.20 -25.71
CA GLY A 21 11.39 10.15 -25.65
C GLY A 21 11.16 11.33 -26.61
N ALA A 22 11.54 12.52 -26.14
CA ALA A 22 12.04 13.62 -26.94
C ALA A 22 11.07 14.57 -27.66
N ASP A 23 9.88 14.86 -27.13
CA ASP A 23 9.27 16.17 -27.38
C ASP A 23 8.56 16.72 -26.14
N ARG A 24 8.96 17.92 -25.73
CA ARG A 24 8.24 18.72 -24.73
C ARG A 24 6.86 19.03 -25.32
N PRO A 25 5.73 18.88 -24.60
CA PRO A 25 4.48 19.43 -25.10
C PRO A 25 4.70 20.93 -25.40
N PRO A 26 4.21 21.46 -26.53
CA PRO A 26 4.52 22.82 -27.00
C PRO A 26 4.11 23.92 -26.01
N ASP A 27 3.33 23.59 -24.98
CA ASP A 27 2.91 24.47 -23.89
C ASP A 27 3.88 24.54 -22.70
N GLY A 28 4.95 23.73 -22.71
CA GLY A 28 5.98 23.74 -21.66
C GLY A 28 5.63 22.99 -20.37
N THR A 29 4.54 22.22 -20.30
CA THR A 29 4.16 21.43 -19.12
C THR A 29 5.03 20.18 -18.91
N SER A 30 5.38 19.87 -17.65
CA SER A 30 6.22 18.71 -17.28
C SER A 30 5.42 17.41 -17.17
N TRP A 31 6.05 16.26 -17.44
CA TRP A 31 5.50 14.89 -17.41
C TRP A 31 5.03 14.34 -16.06
N ALA A 32 4.72 15.20 -15.07
CA ALA A 32 4.12 14.81 -13.79
C ALA A 32 2.63 14.43 -13.99
N ARG A 33 2.37 13.34 -14.71
CA ARG A 33 1.01 12.84 -14.97
C ARG A 33 0.62 11.82 -13.89
N ALA A 34 -0.62 11.82 -13.45
CA ALA A 34 -1.13 10.79 -12.55
C ALA A 34 -1.46 9.52 -13.34
N ALA A 35 -1.22 8.34 -12.74
CA ALA A 35 -1.63 7.04 -13.24
C ALA A 35 -2.61 6.42 -12.23
N ALA A 36 -3.71 5.86 -12.70
CA ALA A 36 -4.59 5.04 -11.87
C ALA A 36 -4.26 3.56 -12.10
N ILE A 37 -4.35 2.76 -11.05
CA ILE A 37 -3.99 1.34 -11.12
C ILE A 37 -5.09 0.53 -10.42
N SER A 38 -5.64 -0.41 -11.18
CA SER A 38 -6.52 -1.47 -10.70
C SER A 38 -5.72 -2.76 -10.73
N PRO A 39 -4.90 -2.99 -9.68
CA PRO A 39 -4.01 -4.12 -9.70
C PRO A 39 -4.84 -5.40 -9.64
N PRO A 40 -4.34 -6.49 -10.22
CA PRO A 40 -4.88 -7.80 -9.90
C PRO A 40 -4.79 -8.05 -8.38
N PRO A 41 -5.57 -9.01 -7.88
CA PRO A 41 -5.26 -9.57 -6.57
C PRO A 41 -3.80 -10.13 -6.49
N SER A 42 -3.20 -10.57 -7.62
CA SER A 42 -1.78 -11.01 -7.75
C SER A 42 -1.11 -10.45 -9.01
N PRO A 43 0.15 -9.99 -9.00
CA PRO A 43 0.70 -9.20 -10.08
C PRO A 43 0.75 -9.98 -11.41
N PRO A 44 0.63 -9.30 -12.56
CA PRO A 44 0.99 -9.89 -13.85
C PRO A 44 2.48 -10.27 -13.90
N PRO A 45 2.94 -10.96 -14.97
CA PRO A 45 4.37 -11.02 -15.27
C PRO A 45 5.01 -9.61 -15.18
N ALA A 46 6.17 -9.54 -14.53
CA ALA A 46 6.77 -8.35 -13.92
C ALA A 46 6.67 -7.04 -14.73
N GLY A 47 6.16 -6.00 -14.07
CA GLY A 47 6.20 -4.60 -14.48
C GLY A 47 6.37 -3.66 -13.27
N PRO A 48 7.40 -2.79 -13.22
CA PRO A 48 7.60 -1.84 -12.11
C PRO A 48 6.65 -0.64 -12.11
N GLU A 49 6.11 -0.27 -10.94
CA GLU A 49 5.74 1.12 -10.66
C GLU A 49 6.98 1.86 -10.11
N SER A 50 7.81 2.42 -10.99
CA SER A 50 8.85 3.36 -10.55
C SER A 50 9.20 4.31 -11.67
N GLY A 51 8.57 5.48 -11.65
CA GLY A 51 8.91 6.61 -12.51
C GLY A 51 7.88 7.71 -12.33
N GLY A 52 8.14 8.69 -11.46
CA GLY A 52 7.47 10.01 -11.37
C GLY A 52 5.94 10.13 -11.47
N LEU A 53 5.18 9.04 -11.46
CA LEU A 53 3.74 8.98 -11.70
C LEU A 53 3.02 8.96 -10.35
N ARG A 54 2.00 9.80 -10.18
CA ARG A 54 1.12 9.75 -9.00
C ARG A 54 0.22 8.54 -9.13
N THR A 55 0.25 7.58 -8.21
CA THR A 55 -0.64 6.41 -8.28
C THR A 55 -1.95 6.67 -7.54
N ALA A 56 -3.09 6.49 -8.22
CA ALA A 56 -4.41 6.46 -7.62
C ALA A 56 -4.88 5.00 -7.49
N SER A 57 -5.18 4.57 -6.27
CA SER A 57 -5.63 3.21 -5.97
C SER A 57 -6.90 3.19 -5.12
N GLY A 58 -7.79 2.22 -5.39
CA GLY A 58 -8.99 1.98 -4.60
C GLY A 58 -10.17 1.50 -5.44
N LEU A 59 -10.36 0.18 -5.54
CA LEU A 59 -11.56 -0.41 -6.11
C LEU A 59 -12.15 -1.43 -5.16
N ARG A 60 -13.42 -1.23 -4.80
CA ARG A 60 -14.21 -2.19 -4.02
C ARG A 60 -15.16 -2.95 -4.95
N PRO A 61 -15.62 -4.15 -4.54
CA PRO A 61 -16.80 -4.76 -5.14
C PRO A 61 -18.02 -3.88 -4.80
N VAL A 62 -18.62 -3.24 -5.80
CA VAL A 62 -19.80 -2.37 -5.66
C VAL A 62 -20.78 -2.71 -6.79
N ASP A 63 -22.08 -2.49 -6.58
CA ASP A 63 -23.17 -2.77 -7.53
C ASP A 63 -23.00 -2.06 -8.90
N ARG A 64 -22.13 -1.05 -9.01
CA ARG A 64 -21.81 -0.32 -10.27
C ARG A 64 -20.33 0.09 -10.33
N PRO A 65 -19.39 -0.84 -10.60
CA PRO A 65 -17.96 -0.59 -10.49
C PRO A 65 -17.46 0.46 -11.48
N HIS A 66 -17.97 0.52 -12.71
CA HIS A 66 -17.55 1.51 -13.71
C HIS A 66 -17.74 2.97 -13.26
N ARG A 67 -18.78 3.29 -12.46
CA ARG A 67 -19.03 4.65 -11.99
C ARG A 67 -18.02 5.09 -10.93
N GLU A 68 -17.61 4.16 -10.07
CA GLU A 68 -16.57 4.42 -9.08
C GLU A 68 -15.21 4.58 -9.78
N ILE A 69 -14.93 3.77 -10.80
CA ILE A 69 -13.73 3.91 -11.65
C ILE A 69 -13.70 5.29 -12.29
N ALA A 70 -14.78 5.69 -12.99
CA ALA A 70 -14.85 7.00 -13.63
C ALA A 70 -14.68 8.15 -12.63
N TYR A 71 -15.28 8.04 -11.43
CA TYR A 71 -15.08 9.00 -10.35
C TYR A 71 -13.59 9.12 -9.96
N HIS A 72 -12.92 8.00 -9.69
CA HIS A 72 -11.51 8.01 -9.31
C HIS A 72 -10.61 8.55 -10.40
N LEU A 73 -10.83 8.16 -11.66
CA LEU A 73 -10.07 8.66 -12.80
C LEU A 73 -10.23 10.18 -12.97
N ALA A 74 -11.46 10.69 -12.86
CA ALA A 74 -11.75 12.11 -12.98
C ALA A 74 -11.24 12.94 -11.78
N ASP A 75 -11.43 12.45 -10.55
CA ASP A 75 -11.05 13.18 -9.33
C ASP A 75 -9.51 13.24 -9.19
N SER A 76 -8.79 12.17 -9.55
CA SER A 76 -7.33 12.05 -9.38
C SER A 76 -6.48 12.76 -10.45
N ASP A 77 -7.09 13.27 -11.53
CA ASP A 77 -6.40 13.78 -12.72
C ASP A 77 -5.54 12.72 -13.43
N ALA A 78 -5.90 11.44 -13.33
CA ALA A 78 -5.22 10.34 -14.02
C ALA A 78 -5.17 10.58 -15.53
N LYS A 79 -4.01 10.32 -16.13
CA LYS A 79 -3.76 10.38 -17.58
C LYS A 79 -3.60 9.00 -18.21
N ALA A 80 -3.13 8.04 -17.41
CA ALA A 80 -3.05 6.65 -17.77
C ALA A 80 -3.81 5.80 -16.75
N TYR A 81 -4.46 4.74 -17.23
CA TYR A 81 -5.14 3.76 -16.39
C TYR A 81 -4.64 2.36 -16.71
N PHE A 82 -4.10 1.68 -15.70
CA PHE A 82 -3.64 0.30 -15.78
C PHE A 82 -4.67 -0.59 -15.10
N ALA A 83 -5.27 -1.50 -15.84
CA ALA A 83 -6.35 -2.35 -15.33
C ALA A 83 -6.04 -3.82 -15.55
N PHE A 84 -6.10 -4.60 -14.48
CA PHE A 84 -6.09 -6.05 -14.60
C PHE A 84 -7.32 -6.56 -15.33
N GLU A 85 -7.12 -7.56 -16.19
CA GLU A 85 -8.21 -8.18 -16.94
C GLU A 85 -9.28 -8.78 -16.01
N GLY A 86 -8.85 -9.26 -14.84
CA GLY A 86 -9.72 -9.88 -13.85
C GLY A 86 -9.61 -11.40 -13.86
N THR A 87 -10.59 -12.05 -13.25
CA THR A 87 -10.79 -13.51 -13.33
C THR A 87 -12.19 -13.78 -13.88
N PRO A 88 -12.52 -15.02 -14.29
CA PRO A 88 -13.89 -15.36 -14.68
C PRO A 88 -14.95 -14.98 -13.64
N GLU A 89 -14.58 -15.00 -12.34
CA GLU A 89 -15.46 -14.64 -11.23
C GLU A 89 -15.53 -13.12 -10.98
N LEU A 90 -14.48 -12.38 -11.33
CA LEU A 90 -14.40 -10.92 -11.24
C LEU A 90 -13.85 -10.35 -12.56
N PRO A 91 -14.69 -10.16 -13.59
CA PRO A 91 -14.27 -9.63 -14.88
C PRO A 91 -14.06 -8.11 -14.80
N ILE A 92 -12.88 -7.70 -14.32
CA ILE A 92 -12.53 -6.29 -14.06
C ILE A 92 -12.36 -5.50 -15.36
N ALA A 93 -11.88 -6.14 -16.44
CA ALA A 93 -11.60 -5.49 -17.72
C ALA A 93 -12.77 -4.66 -18.25
N GLN A 94 -13.97 -5.23 -18.24
CA GLN A 94 -15.14 -4.56 -18.80
C GLN A 94 -15.51 -3.30 -18.01
N ALA A 95 -15.61 -3.41 -16.68
CA ALA A 95 -15.92 -2.27 -15.83
C ALA A 95 -14.83 -1.19 -15.91
N ALA A 96 -13.56 -1.60 -16.02
CA ALA A 96 -12.43 -0.71 -16.21
C ALA A 96 -12.51 0.05 -17.54
N TRP A 97 -12.82 -0.64 -18.62
CA TRP A 97 -12.98 -0.05 -19.95
C TRP A 97 -14.16 0.93 -20.01
N GLU A 98 -15.31 0.54 -19.44
CA GLU A 98 -16.49 1.41 -19.35
C GLU A 98 -16.21 2.66 -18.52
N GLY A 99 -15.53 2.53 -17.38
CA GLY A 99 -15.15 3.66 -16.53
C GLY A 99 -14.14 4.60 -17.20
N PHE A 100 -13.19 4.05 -17.95
CA PHE A 100 -12.25 4.81 -18.77
C PHE A 100 -12.96 5.60 -19.86
N GLY A 101 -13.82 4.95 -20.66
CA GLY A 101 -14.57 5.60 -21.74
C GLY A 101 -15.52 6.71 -21.25
N ALA A 102 -15.92 6.67 -19.98
CA ALA A 102 -16.71 7.72 -19.34
C ALA A 102 -15.87 8.90 -18.78
N THR A 103 -14.55 8.90 -18.94
CA THR A 103 -13.64 9.89 -18.34
C THR A 103 -12.76 10.58 -19.38
N GLU A 104 -13.13 11.79 -19.79
CA GLU A 104 -12.36 12.58 -20.78
C GLU A 104 -10.91 12.91 -20.35
N GLY A 105 -10.66 12.98 -19.04
CA GLY A 105 -9.37 13.40 -18.48
C GLY A 105 -8.25 12.34 -18.57
N CYS A 106 -8.62 11.06 -18.69
CA CYS A 106 -7.72 9.92 -18.74
C CYS A 106 -7.62 9.43 -20.19
N THR A 107 -6.43 9.52 -20.78
CA THR A 107 -6.24 9.38 -22.24
C THR A 107 -5.60 8.07 -22.64
N GLU A 108 -4.97 7.36 -21.70
CA GLU A 108 -4.24 6.12 -21.95
C GLU A 108 -4.84 4.99 -21.11
N PHE A 109 -5.07 3.83 -21.71
CA PHE A 109 -5.57 2.64 -21.04
C PHE A 109 -4.69 1.44 -21.39
N PHE A 110 -4.22 0.75 -20.36
CA PHE A 110 -3.41 -0.46 -20.48
C PHE A 110 -4.09 -1.62 -19.77
N LEU A 111 -4.41 -2.66 -20.52
CA LEU A 111 -4.91 -3.92 -19.97
C LEU A 111 -3.73 -4.77 -19.50
N ILE A 112 -3.84 -5.29 -18.29
CA ILE A 112 -2.86 -6.19 -17.70
C ILE A 112 -3.45 -7.61 -17.74
N GLU A 113 -2.88 -8.49 -18.57
CA GLU A 113 -3.35 -9.86 -18.74
C GLU A 113 -2.67 -10.86 -17.78
N SER A 114 -3.39 -11.92 -17.40
CA SER A 114 -2.93 -13.04 -16.60
C SER A 114 -2.34 -14.16 -17.47
N GLY A 115 -1.17 -13.93 -18.06
CA GLY A 115 -0.48 -15.00 -18.80
C GLY A 115 0.66 -14.53 -19.69
N ALA A 116 1.49 -15.48 -20.14
CA ALA A 116 2.54 -15.26 -21.12
C ALA A 116 2.02 -15.18 -22.57
N ALA A 117 0.73 -14.90 -22.77
CA ALA A 117 0.17 -14.68 -24.09
C ALA A 117 0.41 -13.22 -24.49
N ALA A 118 1.54 -12.96 -25.12
CA ALA A 118 1.64 -11.87 -26.10
C ALA A 118 2.39 -12.40 -27.33
N PRO A 119 2.03 -12.05 -28.57
CA PRO A 119 0.98 -11.11 -29.00
C PRO A 119 -0.05 -11.78 -29.95
N GLY A 120 -1.33 -11.46 -29.76
CA GLY A 120 -2.39 -11.77 -30.74
C GLY A 120 -3.46 -10.69 -30.85
N GLY A 121 -3.39 -9.64 -30.04
CA GLY A 121 -4.27 -8.48 -30.18
C GLY A 121 -3.52 -7.36 -30.86
N GLU A 122 -3.83 -7.09 -32.12
CA GLU A 122 -3.48 -5.83 -32.78
C GLU A 122 -4.16 -4.69 -32.01
N GLY A 123 -3.46 -4.06 -31.07
CA GLY A 123 -3.92 -2.82 -30.44
C GLY A 123 -3.54 -1.63 -31.32
N VAL A 124 -4.24 -1.42 -32.43
CA VAL A 124 -4.06 -0.22 -33.28
C VAL A 124 -5.43 0.31 -33.71
N GLY A 125 -5.97 1.25 -32.92
CA GLY A 125 -6.93 2.25 -33.44
C GLY A 125 -8.37 1.80 -33.73
N ASP A 126 -8.86 0.67 -33.18
CA ASP A 126 -10.19 0.12 -33.48
C ASP A 126 -11.17 0.06 -32.29
N GLY A 127 -10.80 0.59 -31.11
CA GLY A 127 -11.63 0.54 -29.91
C GLY A 127 -11.32 -0.61 -28.95
N THR A 128 -10.16 -1.26 -29.09
CA THR A 128 -9.66 -2.28 -28.16
C THR A 128 -8.60 -1.73 -27.18
N PRO A 129 -8.51 -2.26 -25.93
CA PRO A 129 -7.47 -1.90 -24.98
C PRO A 129 -6.03 -2.21 -25.46
N GLU A 130 -5.05 -1.33 -25.16
CA GLU A 130 -3.63 -1.64 -25.38
C GLU A 130 -3.13 -2.65 -24.33
N SER A 131 -2.46 -3.72 -24.77
CA SER A 131 -1.85 -4.71 -23.86
C SER A 131 -0.63 -4.13 -23.16
N TYR A 132 -0.60 -4.21 -21.82
CA TYR A 132 0.54 -3.75 -21.01
C TYR A 132 1.81 -4.55 -21.34
N ALA A 133 1.69 -5.88 -21.47
CA ALA A 133 2.84 -6.74 -21.75
C ALA A 133 3.51 -6.38 -23.10
N VAL A 134 2.70 -6.10 -24.13
CA VAL A 134 3.19 -5.64 -25.43
C VAL A 134 3.82 -4.25 -25.31
N ALA A 135 3.16 -3.32 -24.62
CA ALA A 135 3.64 -1.95 -24.45
C ALA A 135 5.02 -1.86 -23.79
N VAL A 136 5.34 -2.78 -22.86
CA VAL A 136 6.62 -2.80 -22.14
C VAL A 136 7.67 -3.76 -22.70
N ALA A 137 7.32 -4.65 -23.64
CA ALA A 137 8.20 -5.71 -24.12
C ALA A 137 9.52 -5.19 -24.71
N GLU A 138 9.46 -4.09 -25.46
CA GLU A 138 10.59 -3.50 -26.16
C GLU A 138 11.19 -2.28 -25.43
N GLN A 139 10.70 -1.96 -24.23
CA GLN A 139 11.23 -0.82 -23.48
C GLN A 139 12.58 -1.15 -22.85
N PRO A 140 13.52 -0.19 -22.81
CA PRO A 140 14.82 -0.41 -22.21
C PRO A 140 14.70 -0.66 -20.72
N ALA A 141 15.58 -1.52 -20.20
CA ALA A 141 15.72 -1.83 -18.79
C ALA A 141 16.30 -0.65 -17.96
N THR A 142 16.59 0.48 -18.58
CA THR A 142 17.04 1.68 -17.89
C THR A 142 16.43 2.87 -18.60
N PHE A 143 15.91 3.82 -17.83
CA PHE A 143 15.29 5.02 -18.37
C PHE A 143 15.81 6.24 -17.59
N ARG A 144 15.64 7.43 -18.19
CA ARG A 144 15.97 8.68 -17.52
C ARG A 144 14.85 9.04 -16.54
N THR A 145 15.18 9.15 -15.27
CA THR A 145 14.26 9.62 -14.23
C THR A 145 14.06 11.13 -14.30
N VAL A 146 12.95 11.60 -13.71
CA VAL A 146 12.66 13.02 -13.49
C VAL A 146 12.88 13.33 -12.02
N GLU A 147 13.64 14.38 -11.74
CA GLU A 147 13.83 14.89 -10.38
C GLU A 147 12.50 15.36 -9.79
N ARG A 148 12.23 14.98 -8.53
CA ARG A 148 11.02 15.32 -7.78
C ARG A 148 11.41 15.74 -6.37
N ASP A 149 10.65 16.67 -5.78
CA ASP A 149 10.84 17.06 -4.39
C ASP A 149 10.23 15.98 -3.45
N GLU A 150 10.81 15.79 -2.28
CA GLU A 150 10.28 14.81 -1.30
C GLU A 150 8.87 15.16 -0.77
N ASP A 151 8.49 16.45 -0.85
CA ASP A 151 7.18 17.00 -0.52
C ASP A 151 6.20 16.97 -1.72
N ASP A 152 6.65 16.53 -2.90
CA ASP A 152 5.76 16.24 -4.01
C ASP A 152 4.85 15.04 -3.72
N THR A 153 3.64 15.09 -4.29
CA THR A 153 2.68 14.00 -4.21
C THR A 153 3.20 12.76 -4.94
N ALA A 154 3.27 11.65 -4.22
CA ALA A 154 3.64 10.33 -4.74
C ALA A 154 2.41 9.44 -4.97
N VAL A 155 1.46 9.45 -4.02
CA VAL A 155 0.31 8.52 -4.03
C VAL A 155 -0.95 9.26 -3.60
N VAL A 156 -2.08 8.94 -4.23
CA VAL A 156 -3.41 9.37 -3.79
C VAL A 156 -4.23 8.12 -3.47
N LEU A 157 -4.41 7.84 -2.18
CA LEU A 157 -5.15 6.66 -1.71
C LEU A 157 -6.61 7.03 -1.43
N TYR A 158 -7.56 6.42 -2.14
CA TYR A 158 -8.97 6.72 -1.92
C TYR A 158 -9.53 5.97 -0.71
N THR A 159 -10.00 6.72 0.30
CA THR A 159 -10.63 6.17 1.50
C THR A 159 -12.15 6.27 1.42
N SER A 160 -12.86 5.29 2.00
CA SER A 160 -14.32 5.35 2.15
C SER A 160 -14.67 6.42 3.18
N GLY A 161 -14.98 7.63 2.73
CA GLY A 161 -15.49 8.67 3.61
C GLY A 161 -16.89 8.34 4.11
N THR A 162 -17.18 8.64 5.37
CA THR A 162 -18.52 8.49 6.00
C THR A 162 -19.60 9.42 5.43
N THR A 163 -19.26 10.27 4.46
CA THR A 163 -20.05 11.45 4.04
C THR A 163 -20.33 11.51 2.53
N GLY A 164 -20.19 10.40 1.80
CA GLY A 164 -20.49 10.33 0.36
C GLY A 164 -19.37 9.70 -0.46
N HIS A 165 -18.90 10.41 -1.49
CA HIS A 165 -17.86 9.91 -2.40
C HIS A 165 -16.53 9.63 -1.70
N PRO A 166 -15.75 8.62 -2.15
CA PRO A 166 -14.40 8.37 -1.65
C PRO A 166 -13.51 9.61 -1.71
N LYS A 167 -12.57 9.75 -0.77
CA LYS A 167 -11.66 10.91 -0.70
C LYS A 167 -10.23 10.45 -0.89
N GLY A 168 -9.48 11.10 -1.77
CA GLY A 168 -8.07 10.80 -1.99
C GLY A 168 -7.19 11.38 -0.88
N ALA A 169 -6.61 10.55 -0.02
CA ALA A 169 -5.55 10.93 0.90
C ALA A 169 -4.26 11.19 0.09
N GLU A 170 -3.82 12.44 0.05
CA GLU A 170 -2.66 12.88 -0.75
C GLU A 170 -1.36 12.66 0.04
N LEU A 171 -0.58 11.65 -0.37
CA LEU A 171 0.67 11.26 0.26
C LEU A 171 1.88 11.74 -0.53
N ARG A 172 2.88 12.20 0.20
CA ARG A 172 4.17 12.68 -0.34
C ARG A 172 5.15 11.53 -0.56
N HIS A 173 6.22 11.78 -1.32
CA HIS A 173 7.31 10.81 -1.46
C HIS A 173 7.88 10.43 -0.08
N ARG A 174 8.21 11.41 0.77
CA ARG A 174 8.73 11.13 2.12
C ARG A 174 7.72 10.40 3.01
N ASN A 175 6.42 10.68 2.86
CA ASN A 175 5.38 10.01 3.65
C ASN A 175 5.46 8.49 3.45
N VAL A 176 5.57 8.04 2.19
CA VAL A 176 5.60 6.62 1.83
C VAL A 176 6.97 6.01 2.12
N TYR A 177 8.05 6.73 1.82
CA TYR A 177 9.43 6.28 2.01
C TYR A 177 9.77 6.06 3.48
N ASP A 178 9.56 7.07 4.33
CA ASP A 178 9.91 7.00 5.75
C ASP A 178 9.08 5.92 6.47
N ASN A 179 7.79 5.79 6.12
CA ASN A 179 6.91 4.79 6.72
C ASN A 179 7.28 3.37 6.28
N ALA A 180 7.78 3.16 5.06
CA ALA A 180 8.31 1.87 4.64
C ALA A 180 9.59 1.50 5.43
N LEU A 181 10.49 2.47 5.63
CA LEU A 181 11.76 2.25 6.33
C LEU A 181 11.63 2.13 7.85
N ILE A 182 10.48 2.49 8.41
CA ILE A 182 10.20 2.29 9.83
C ILE A 182 10.21 0.81 10.24
N GLY A 183 10.08 -0.10 9.27
CA GLY A 183 10.22 -1.54 9.46
C GLY A 183 11.56 -1.95 10.09
N ARG A 184 12.62 -1.13 9.97
CA ARG A 184 13.87 -1.34 10.71
C ARG A 184 13.65 -1.28 12.22
N ASP A 185 12.94 -0.27 12.69
CA ASP A 185 12.75 -0.01 14.12
C ASP A 185 11.60 -0.85 14.70
N LEU A 186 10.58 -1.15 13.89
CA LEU A 186 9.40 -1.90 14.36
C LEU A 186 9.54 -3.41 14.23
N PHE A 187 10.17 -3.89 13.16
CA PHE A 187 10.17 -5.31 12.78
C PHE A 187 11.59 -5.91 12.75
N ALA A 188 12.60 -5.13 13.13
CA ALA A 188 14.02 -5.48 12.95
C ALA A 188 14.32 -5.89 11.50
N SER A 189 13.70 -5.19 10.53
CA SER A 189 13.96 -5.41 9.10
C SER A 189 15.39 -4.99 8.77
N ASP A 190 16.11 -5.85 8.05
CA ASP A 190 17.54 -5.70 7.80
C ASP A 190 17.87 -6.10 6.35
N PRO A 191 18.45 -5.21 5.53
CA PRO A 191 18.88 -5.58 4.18
C PRO A 191 19.96 -6.68 4.16
N GLY A 192 20.72 -6.84 5.25
CA GLY A 192 21.70 -7.93 5.42
C GLY A 192 21.05 -9.29 5.71
N ARG A 193 19.77 -9.31 6.09
CA ARG A 193 18.97 -10.52 6.32
C ARG A 193 17.52 -10.26 5.87
N PRO A 194 17.28 -10.19 4.56
CA PRO A 194 15.97 -9.85 4.00
C PRO A 194 14.91 -10.88 4.37
N ASP A 195 13.69 -10.40 4.65
CA ASP A 195 12.55 -11.25 4.97
C ASP A 195 11.84 -11.78 3.70
N THR A 196 11.18 -12.94 3.84
CA THR A 196 10.20 -13.45 2.86
C THR A 196 8.80 -13.14 3.37
N TYR A 197 8.10 -12.25 2.68
CA TYR A 197 6.77 -11.76 3.01
C TYR A 197 5.70 -12.57 2.29
N LEU A 198 4.67 -13.03 3.00
CA LEU A 198 3.44 -13.49 2.36
C LEU A 198 2.50 -12.30 2.14
N CYS A 199 2.25 -11.95 0.88
CA CYS A 199 1.32 -10.89 0.49
C CYS A 199 -0.06 -11.46 0.22
N VAL A 200 -0.94 -11.31 1.20
CA VAL A 200 -2.39 -11.62 1.13
C VAL A 200 -3.25 -10.38 1.31
N LEU A 201 -2.63 -9.23 1.58
CA LEU A 201 -3.27 -7.93 1.73
C LEU A 201 -3.38 -7.26 0.36
N PRO A 202 -4.48 -6.53 0.08
CA PRO A 202 -4.59 -5.79 -1.16
C PRO A 202 -3.53 -4.69 -1.25
N LEU A 203 -2.78 -4.65 -2.35
CA LEU A 203 -1.73 -3.66 -2.58
C LEU A 203 -2.26 -2.26 -2.88
N PHE A 204 -3.53 -2.13 -3.24
CA PHE A 204 -4.19 -0.82 -3.36
C PHE A 204 -4.54 -0.19 -1.99
N HIS A 205 -4.41 -0.95 -0.90
CA HIS A 205 -4.66 -0.47 0.46
C HIS A 205 -3.33 -0.11 1.13
N ALA A 206 -3.28 1.02 1.85
CA ALA A 206 -2.05 1.57 2.44
C ALA A 206 -1.23 0.54 3.25
N PHE A 207 -1.91 -0.35 3.96
CA PHE A 207 -1.29 -1.43 4.75
C PHE A 207 -0.51 -2.42 3.87
N GLY A 208 -1.14 -2.98 2.82
CA GLY A 208 -0.47 -3.89 1.89
C GLY A 208 0.63 -3.19 1.11
N GLN A 209 0.34 -1.97 0.61
CA GLN A 209 1.30 -1.19 -0.16
C GLN A 209 2.57 -0.88 0.64
N THR A 210 2.43 -0.35 1.85
CA THR A 210 3.60 0.17 2.58
C THR A 210 4.31 -0.92 3.37
N VAL A 211 3.58 -1.74 4.12
CA VAL A 211 4.18 -2.70 5.05
C VAL A 211 4.68 -3.96 4.34
N ILE A 212 3.99 -4.38 3.28
CA ILE A 212 4.41 -5.54 2.49
C ILE A 212 5.23 -5.11 1.29
N GLN A 213 4.65 -4.38 0.33
CA GLN A 213 5.35 -4.09 -0.93
C GLN A 213 6.56 -3.18 -0.72
N ASN A 214 6.36 -1.98 -0.17
CA ASN A 214 7.46 -1.02 -0.03
C ASN A 214 8.46 -1.44 1.05
N GLY A 215 7.98 -2.03 2.16
CA GLY A 215 8.83 -2.60 3.20
C GLY A 215 9.74 -3.69 2.65
N ALA A 216 9.19 -4.68 1.94
CA ALA A 216 10.00 -5.71 1.30
C ALA A 216 11.03 -5.09 0.34
N PHE A 217 10.62 -4.20 -0.56
CA PHE A 217 11.57 -3.58 -1.49
C PHE A 217 12.64 -2.73 -0.81
N GLY A 218 12.28 -1.97 0.24
CA GLY A 218 13.21 -1.15 1.01
C GLY A 218 14.28 -1.95 1.74
N PHE A 219 14.00 -3.21 2.06
CA PHE A 219 14.91 -4.11 2.76
C PHE A 219 15.38 -5.31 1.91
N GLY A 220 15.17 -5.28 0.59
CA GLY A 220 15.60 -6.37 -0.31
C GLY A 220 14.85 -7.70 -0.12
N GLY A 221 13.68 -7.67 0.51
CA GLY A 221 12.81 -8.80 0.78
C GLY A 221 12.19 -9.46 -0.46
N THR A 222 11.70 -10.68 -0.26
CA THR A 222 10.96 -11.44 -1.27
C THR A 222 9.47 -11.38 -0.96
N ILE A 223 8.62 -11.19 -1.98
CA ILE A 223 7.17 -11.19 -1.80
C ILE A 223 6.56 -12.43 -2.45
N VAL A 224 5.99 -13.31 -1.64
CA VAL A 224 5.18 -14.46 -2.06
C VAL A 224 3.74 -13.98 -2.19
N MET A 225 3.25 -13.89 -3.43
CA MET A 225 1.93 -13.32 -3.71
C MET A 225 0.84 -14.39 -3.63
N GLN A 226 -0.20 -14.12 -2.85
CA GLN A 226 -1.43 -14.88 -2.86
C GLN A 226 -2.61 -13.95 -3.15
N PRO A 227 -3.24 -14.07 -4.34
CA PRO A 227 -4.22 -13.08 -4.79
C PRO A 227 -5.37 -12.88 -3.83
N ARG A 228 -5.94 -13.99 -3.36
CA ARG A 228 -7.03 -14.00 -2.40
C ARG A 228 -6.63 -14.86 -1.23
N PHE A 229 -6.78 -14.33 -0.03
CA PHE A 229 -6.54 -15.09 1.19
C PHE A 229 -7.45 -16.32 1.25
N GLU A 230 -6.81 -17.47 1.38
CA GLU A 230 -7.36 -18.78 1.67
C GLU A 230 -6.33 -19.44 2.58
N ALA A 231 -6.76 -19.84 3.78
CA ALA A 231 -5.87 -20.17 4.89
C ALA A 231 -5.01 -21.41 4.60
N ARG A 232 -5.57 -22.46 3.98
CA ARG A 232 -4.81 -23.67 3.66
C ARG A 232 -3.76 -23.41 2.60
N ALA A 233 -4.09 -22.63 1.57
CA ALA A 233 -3.15 -22.17 0.56
C ALA A 233 -2.05 -21.28 1.17
N ALA A 234 -2.40 -20.39 2.09
CA ALA A 234 -1.44 -19.55 2.80
C ALA A 234 -0.44 -20.40 3.59
N LEU A 235 -0.89 -21.35 4.40
CA LEU A 235 -0.02 -22.27 5.15
C LEU A 235 0.92 -23.06 4.23
N ARG A 236 0.41 -23.55 3.08
CA ARG A 236 1.25 -24.23 2.07
C ARG A 236 2.30 -23.30 1.47
N LEU A 237 1.96 -22.06 1.14
CA LEU A 237 2.90 -21.07 0.60
C LEU A 237 3.95 -20.69 1.65
N MET A 238 3.54 -20.55 2.92
CA MET A 238 4.46 -20.27 4.03
C MET A 238 5.50 -21.38 4.20
N LEU A 239 5.09 -22.64 4.07
CA LEU A 239 6.00 -23.80 4.09
C LEU A 239 6.87 -23.87 2.83
N ALA A 240 6.29 -23.66 1.65
CA ALA A 240 6.99 -23.83 0.37
C ALA A 240 8.07 -22.76 0.12
N HIS A 241 7.91 -21.58 0.71
CA HIS A 241 8.80 -20.44 0.49
C HIS A 241 9.50 -19.96 1.76
N ASP A 242 9.43 -20.73 2.85
CA ASP A 242 10.04 -20.41 4.15
C ASP A 242 9.72 -18.95 4.56
N VAL A 243 8.42 -18.61 4.58
CA VAL A 243 7.94 -17.25 4.90
C VAL A 243 8.34 -16.86 6.32
N THR A 244 8.99 -15.71 6.45
CA THR A 244 9.48 -15.15 7.73
C THR A 244 8.62 -14.00 8.24
N PHE A 245 7.81 -13.38 7.36
CA PHE A 245 7.00 -12.21 7.69
C PHE A 245 5.55 -12.39 7.18
N PHE A 246 4.58 -12.24 8.08
CA PHE A 246 3.16 -12.25 7.75
C PHE A 246 2.47 -10.98 8.30
N ALA A 247 1.82 -10.21 7.43
CA ALA A 247 0.90 -9.16 7.84
C ALA A 247 -0.53 -9.52 7.43
N GLY A 248 -1.47 -9.38 8.35
CA GLY A 248 -2.85 -9.75 8.12
C GLY A 248 -3.83 -8.98 9.00
N VAL A 249 -5.11 -9.21 8.76
CA VAL A 249 -6.20 -8.75 9.63
C VAL A 249 -6.64 -9.88 10.57
N SER A 250 -7.39 -9.56 11.62
CA SER A 250 -7.82 -10.53 12.65
C SER A 250 -8.51 -11.78 12.10
N THR A 251 -9.31 -11.64 11.05
CA THR A 251 -9.99 -12.76 10.39
C THR A 251 -9.03 -13.71 9.68
N MET A 252 -7.89 -13.24 9.18
CA MET A 252 -6.87 -14.07 8.54
C MET A 252 -6.14 -14.92 9.56
N TYR A 253 -5.74 -14.34 10.70
CA TYR A 253 -5.13 -15.09 11.81
C TYR A 253 -6.06 -16.20 12.33
N ARG A 254 -7.34 -15.87 12.52
CA ARG A 254 -8.36 -16.89 12.86
C ARG A 254 -8.45 -17.98 11.81
N GLY A 255 -8.41 -17.61 10.53
CA GLY A 255 -8.41 -18.57 9.41
C GLY A 255 -7.21 -19.50 9.43
N LEU A 256 -5.99 -18.97 9.64
CA LEU A 256 -4.76 -19.77 9.74
C LEU A 256 -4.86 -20.78 10.89
N LEU A 257 -5.27 -20.33 12.08
CA LEU A 257 -5.44 -21.20 13.25
C LEU A 257 -6.48 -22.31 13.01
N ALA A 258 -7.62 -21.96 12.39
CA ALA A 258 -8.68 -22.91 12.09
C ALA A 258 -8.33 -23.91 10.97
N ALA A 259 -7.35 -23.59 10.14
CA ALA A 259 -6.88 -24.45 9.05
C ALA A 259 -5.77 -25.43 9.46
N LEU A 260 -5.32 -25.37 10.72
CA LEU A 260 -4.36 -26.33 11.25
C LEU A 260 -5.00 -27.70 11.46
N ASP A 261 -4.38 -28.73 10.90
CA ASP A 261 -4.69 -30.15 11.12
C ASP A 261 -3.38 -30.95 11.13
N GLU A 262 -3.47 -32.27 11.32
CA GLU A 262 -2.31 -33.17 11.40
C GLU A 262 -1.43 -33.19 10.15
N THR A 263 -1.87 -32.63 9.02
CA THR A 263 -1.10 -32.58 7.78
C THR A 263 -0.18 -31.36 7.67
N VAL A 264 -0.37 -30.38 8.56
CA VAL A 264 0.40 -29.13 8.56
C VAL A 264 1.63 -29.26 9.47
N ASP A 265 2.82 -29.05 8.91
CA ASP A 265 4.07 -29.00 9.68
C ASP A 265 4.18 -27.66 10.45
N VAL A 266 3.50 -27.59 11.58
CA VAL A 266 3.47 -26.42 12.45
C VAL A 266 4.86 -26.11 13.03
N ALA A 267 5.66 -27.14 13.29
CA ALA A 267 7.01 -26.96 13.85
C ALA A 267 7.91 -26.19 12.88
N ARG A 268 7.86 -26.52 11.58
CA ARG A 268 8.58 -25.77 10.56
C ARG A 268 8.05 -24.35 10.37
N LEU A 269 6.73 -24.16 10.40
CA LEU A 269 6.14 -22.82 10.35
C LEU A 269 6.61 -21.95 11.52
N ALA A 270 6.61 -22.49 12.74
CA ALA A 270 7.07 -21.82 13.95
C ALA A 270 8.57 -21.51 13.93
N ALA A 271 9.39 -22.37 13.31
CA ALA A 271 10.82 -22.15 13.19
C ALA A 271 11.18 -21.03 12.18
N ASN A 272 10.35 -20.84 11.16
CA ASN A 272 10.61 -19.87 10.08
C ASN A 272 9.94 -18.52 10.31
N LEU A 273 8.69 -18.50 10.76
CA LEU A 273 7.93 -17.27 10.96
C LEU A 273 8.56 -16.48 12.10
N ARG A 274 9.08 -15.29 11.80
CA ARG A 274 9.71 -14.41 12.79
C ARG A 274 8.79 -13.27 13.18
N VAL A 275 8.09 -12.69 12.21
CA VAL A 275 7.27 -11.49 12.42
C VAL A 275 5.84 -11.75 11.97
N ALA A 276 4.90 -11.54 12.89
CA ALA A 276 3.47 -11.51 12.63
C ALA A 276 2.94 -10.11 12.98
N VAL A 277 2.29 -9.45 12.02
CA VAL A 277 1.79 -8.07 12.12
C VAL A 277 0.28 -8.06 11.93
N ALA A 278 -0.44 -7.39 12.81
CA ALA A 278 -1.87 -7.14 12.69
C ALA A 278 -2.19 -5.64 12.63
N GLY A 279 -3.16 -5.29 11.79
CA GLY A 279 -3.64 -3.92 11.64
C GLY A 279 -5.05 -3.86 11.05
N GLY A 280 -5.66 -2.68 11.08
CA GLY A 280 -6.97 -2.38 10.49
C GLY A 280 -8.19 -2.74 11.35
N ALA A 281 -8.04 -3.63 12.34
CA ALA A 281 -9.06 -3.91 13.34
C ALA A 281 -8.42 -4.47 14.62
N ALA A 282 -9.11 -4.35 15.75
CA ALA A 282 -8.67 -4.93 17.02
C ALA A 282 -8.50 -6.46 16.91
N LEU A 283 -7.42 -6.99 17.48
CA LEU A 283 -7.18 -8.42 17.54
C LEU A 283 -7.66 -9.00 18.90
N PRO A 284 -8.55 -10.00 18.92
CA PRO A 284 -8.94 -10.64 20.16
C PRO A 284 -7.75 -11.28 20.88
N ALA A 285 -7.65 -11.10 22.20
CA ALA A 285 -6.57 -11.64 23.03
C ALA A 285 -6.40 -13.16 22.90
N GLU A 286 -7.50 -13.88 22.69
CA GLU A 286 -7.47 -15.34 22.47
C GLU A 286 -6.71 -15.70 21.18
N ILE A 287 -6.80 -14.89 20.13
CA ILE A 287 -6.02 -15.11 18.90
C ILE A 287 -4.53 -14.91 19.16
N HIS A 288 -4.13 -13.89 19.94
CA HIS A 288 -2.72 -13.72 20.34
C HIS A 288 -2.19 -14.95 21.05
N LYS A 289 -2.93 -15.44 22.06
CA LYS A 289 -2.54 -16.59 22.85
C LYS A 289 -2.39 -17.83 21.98
N GLN A 290 -3.41 -18.18 21.21
CA GLN A 290 -3.38 -19.36 20.34
C GLN A 290 -2.28 -19.28 19.29
N PHE A 291 -2.04 -18.10 18.72
CA PHE A 291 -0.99 -17.92 17.72
C PHE A 291 0.40 -18.03 18.35
N LYS A 292 0.63 -17.45 19.54
CA LYS A 292 1.87 -17.63 20.31
C LYS A 292 2.10 -19.09 20.69
N ASP A 293 1.06 -19.78 21.16
CA ASP A 293 1.14 -21.20 21.57
C ASP A 293 1.43 -22.14 20.39
N ARG A 294 0.98 -21.80 19.17
CA ARG A 294 1.15 -22.64 17.97
C ARG A 294 2.40 -22.30 17.17
N PHE A 295 2.68 -21.02 16.97
CA PHE A 295 3.75 -20.55 16.09
C PHE A 295 4.96 -19.98 16.85
N GLY A 296 4.88 -19.83 18.17
CA GLY A 296 5.98 -19.25 18.98
C GLY A 296 6.18 -17.75 18.78
N VAL A 297 5.28 -17.08 18.03
CA VAL A 297 5.38 -15.66 17.67
C VAL A 297 4.25 -14.88 18.32
N THR A 298 4.58 -13.81 19.04
CA THR A 298 3.58 -12.84 19.48
C THR A 298 3.24 -11.90 18.33
N ILE A 299 1.96 -11.75 18.02
CA ILE A 299 1.49 -10.84 16.98
C ILE A 299 1.70 -9.40 17.44
N LEU A 300 2.38 -8.60 16.61
CA LEU A 300 2.58 -7.18 16.81
C LEU A 300 1.36 -6.43 16.28
N GLU A 301 0.75 -5.61 17.13
CA GLU A 301 -0.39 -4.76 16.77
C GLU A 301 0.01 -3.30 16.68
N GLY A 302 -0.73 -2.55 15.87
CA GLY A 302 -0.68 -1.10 15.92
C GLY A 302 -1.81 -0.43 15.18
N TYR A 303 -1.70 0.89 15.11
CA TYR A 303 -2.73 1.77 14.62
C TYR A 303 -2.21 2.70 13.55
N GLY A 304 -3.09 2.98 12.61
CA GLY A 304 -2.78 3.68 11.39
C GLY A 304 -3.99 3.87 10.52
N LEU A 305 -3.88 4.83 9.62
CA LEU A 305 -4.87 5.25 8.65
C LEU A 305 -4.18 5.46 7.31
N SER A 306 -4.93 5.53 6.21
CA SER A 306 -4.29 5.90 4.93
C SER A 306 -3.65 7.29 5.02
N GLU A 307 -4.25 8.16 5.85
CA GLU A 307 -3.84 9.52 6.17
C GLU A 307 -2.54 9.60 7.00
N THR A 308 -2.04 8.49 7.54
CA THR A 308 -0.78 8.38 8.29
C THR A 308 0.25 7.43 7.64
N SER A 309 0.03 7.09 6.37
CA SER A 309 0.99 6.49 5.43
C SER A 309 1.61 5.09 5.66
N PRO A 310 0.99 4.07 6.30
CA PRO A 310 -0.18 4.08 7.17
C PRO A 310 0.16 4.10 8.66
N ILE A 311 1.40 3.78 9.06
CA ILE A 311 1.69 3.49 10.47
C ILE A 311 1.80 4.78 11.29
N ALA A 312 1.09 4.85 12.43
CA ALA A 312 1.19 5.95 13.39
C ALA A 312 1.72 5.50 14.77
N SER A 313 1.26 4.35 15.26
CA SER A 313 1.78 3.69 16.45
C SER A 313 1.86 2.19 16.23
N PHE A 314 2.82 1.54 16.88
CA PHE A 314 3.00 0.09 16.74
C PHE A 314 3.72 -0.52 17.94
N SER A 315 3.47 -1.80 18.16
CA SER A 315 4.28 -2.64 19.06
C SER A 315 5.63 -2.97 18.41
N ARG A 316 6.70 -3.13 19.18
CA ARG A 316 8.04 -3.34 18.60
C ARG A 316 8.47 -4.80 18.69
N PHE A 317 9.10 -5.29 17.63
CA PHE A 317 9.71 -6.61 17.61
C PHE A 317 10.78 -6.73 18.71
N GLY A 318 10.77 -7.85 19.43
CA GLY A 318 11.69 -8.11 20.55
C GLY A 318 11.22 -7.55 21.89
N GLU A 319 10.16 -6.75 21.91
CA GLU A 319 9.48 -6.31 23.14
C GLU A 319 8.23 -7.17 23.37
N GLU A 320 7.81 -7.38 24.61
CA GLU A 320 6.54 -8.07 24.90
C GLU A 320 5.38 -7.09 24.64
N PRO A 321 4.52 -7.32 23.63
CA PRO A 321 3.42 -6.40 23.30
C PRO A 321 2.36 -6.40 24.40
N ARG A 322 1.79 -5.22 24.68
CA ARG A 322 0.59 -5.12 25.50
C ARG A 322 -0.62 -5.50 24.64
N VAL A 323 -1.10 -6.74 24.77
CA VAL A 323 -2.26 -7.26 24.02
C VAL A 323 -3.46 -6.31 24.15
N GLY A 324 -4.08 -5.98 23.02
CA GLY A 324 -5.22 -5.04 22.96
C GLY A 324 -4.82 -3.57 23.01
N SER A 325 -3.53 -3.24 22.90
CA SER A 325 -3.01 -1.89 22.74
C SER A 325 -2.62 -1.61 21.29
N ILE A 326 -2.70 -0.35 20.89
CA ILE A 326 -2.21 0.13 19.58
C ILE A 326 -0.69 0.39 19.55
N GLY A 327 0.03 -0.03 20.59
CA GLY A 327 1.46 0.20 20.76
C GLY A 327 1.80 1.63 21.13
N VAL A 328 3.04 2.04 20.80
CA VAL A 328 3.55 3.38 21.09
C VAL A 328 3.76 4.16 19.78
N PRO A 329 3.74 5.52 19.82
CA PRO A 329 4.05 6.32 18.64
C PRO A 329 5.37 5.88 18.00
N VAL A 330 5.36 5.78 16.68
CA VAL A 330 6.57 5.41 15.94
C VAL A 330 7.59 6.55 15.95
N PRO A 331 8.89 6.29 15.68
CA PRO A 331 9.91 7.33 15.71
C PRO A 331 9.53 8.57 14.89
N GLY A 332 9.67 9.76 15.46
CA GLY A 332 9.31 11.02 14.79
C GLY A 332 7.80 11.29 14.67
N VAL A 333 6.96 10.54 15.38
CA VAL A 333 5.51 10.76 15.49
C VAL A 333 5.15 11.04 16.95
N GLU A 334 4.37 12.09 17.16
CA GLU A 334 3.76 12.47 18.44
C GLU A 334 2.26 12.18 18.39
N MET A 335 1.71 11.64 19.47
CA MET A 335 0.27 11.40 19.62
C MET A 335 -0.23 11.96 20.94
N ARG A 336 -1.46 12.48 20.96
CA ARG A 336 -2.14 12.98 22.17
C ARG A 336 -3.63 12.69 22.13
N LEU A 337 -4.25 12.65 23.31
CA LEU A 337 -5.69 12.70 23.46
C LEU A 337 -6.15 14.16 23.51
N ILE A 338 -7.15 14.50 22.70
CA ILE A 338 -7.74 15.85 22.63
C ILE A 338 -9.26 15.80 22.83
N ARG A 339 -9.81 16.92 23.28
CA ARG A 339 -11.25 17.19 23.32
C ARG A 339 -11.73 17.81 22.01
N ASP A 340 -13.04 17.98 21.88
CA ASP A 340 -13.67 18.56 20.70
C ASP A 340 -13.16 19.96 20.34
N ASP A 341 -12.80 20.75 21.34
CA ASP A 341 -12.28 22.11 21.21
C ASP A 341 -10.77 22.17 20.92
N TRP A 342 -10.11 21.01 20.74
CA TRP A 342 -8.66 20.85 20.59
C TRP A 342 -7.82 21.08 21.85
N SER A 343 -8.45 21.25 23.01
CA SER A 343 -7.73 21.19 24.28
C SER A 343 -7.22 19.77 24.54
N GLU A 344 -6.11 19.67 25.27
CA GLU A 344 -5.55 18.39 25.69
C GLU A 344 -6.47 17.75 26.72
N VAL A 345 -6.63 16.42 26.63
CA VAL A 345 -7.29 15.67 27.69
C VAL A 345 -6.32 15.56 28.86
N GLU A 346 -6.50 16.44 29.83
CA GLU A 346 -5.79 16.38 31.11
C GLU A 346 -6.43 15.32 31.99
N GLY A 347 -5.70 14.23 32.23
CA GLY A 347 -6.05 13.17 33.16
C GLY A 347 -5.17 11.94 32.94
N GLY A 348 -5.23 11.00 33.87
CA GLY A 348 -4.33 9.85 33.91
C GLY A 348 -4.47 8.87 32.73
N PRO A 349 -3.84 7.70 32.81
CA PRO A 349 -3.82 6.70 31.73
C PRO A 349 -5.20 6.13 31.34
N ASP A 350 -6.26 6.42 32.10
CA ASP A 350 -7.61 5.90 31.91
C ASP A 350 -8.56 6.88 31.19
N GLU A 351 -8.08 8.07 30.84
CA GLU A 351 -8.90 9.06 30.13
C GLU A 351 -9.19 8.66 28.67
N ILE A 352 -10.36 9.09 28.19
CA ILE A 352 -10.81 8.86 26.82
C ILE A 352 -10.90 10.19 26.10
N GLY A 353 -10.34 10.24 24.89
CA GLY A 353 -10.40 11.40 24.01
C GLY A 353 -10.16 11.01 22.57
N GLU A 354 -10.25 11.98 21.67
CA GLU A 354 -9.91 11.78 20.27
C GLU A 354 -8.39 11.79 20.09
N ILE A 355 -7.89 11.02 19.13
CA ILE A 355 -6.46 10.90 18.89
C ILE A 355 -6.01 12.02 17.93
N ALA A 356 -5.06 12.84 18.39
CA ALA A 356 -4.35 13.81 17.56
C ALA A 356 -2.95 13.28 17.24
N ILE A 357 -2.58 13.27 15.95
CA ILE A 357 -1.33 12.71 15.45
C ILE A 357 -0.55 13.80 14.74
N LYS A 358 0.72 13.96 15.11
CA LYS A 358 1.64 14.91 14.52
C LYS A 358 2.92 14.19 14.12
N GLY A 359 3.30 14.27 12.85
CA GLY A 359 4.54 13.63 12.41
C GLY A 359 4.80 13.75 10.92
N HIS A 360 5.95 13.21 10.52
CA HIS A 360 6.36 13.09 9.12
C HIS A 360 5.46 12.14 8.31
N ASN A 361 4.72 11.26 8.99
CA ASN A 361 3.81 10.27 8.40
C ASN A 361 2.45 10.85 7.97
N VAL A 362 2.08 12.05 8.44
CA VAL A 362 0.78 12.67 8.16
C VAL A 362 0.70 13.16 6.69
N MET A 363 -0.38 12.78 6.02
CA MET A 363 -0.71 13.16 4.64
C MET A 363 -0.69 14.68 4.42
N LYS A 364 -0.57 15.13 3.18
CA LYS A 364 -0.67 16.56 2.80
C LYS A 364 -2.09 17.12 2.97
N GLY A 365 -3.09 16.26 2.90
CA GLY A 365 -4.51 16.55 3.01
C GLY A 365 -5.33 15.72 2.03
N TYR A 366 -6.64 15.93 2.01
CA TYR A 366 -7.48 15.32 0.99
C TYR A 366 -7.34 16.06 -0.34
N TYR A 367 -7.11 15.32 -1.41
CA TYR A 367 -6.92 15.84 -2.77
C TYR A 367 -8.14 16.66 -3.20
N LYS A 368 -7.90 17.85 -3.77
CA LYS A 368 -8.95 18.82 -4.18
C LYS A 368 -10.00 19.13 -3.10
N ARG A 369 -9.66 19.02 -1.81
CA ARG A 369 -10.54 19.35 -0.66
C ARG A 369 -9.80 20.20 0.37
N PRO A 370 -9.45 21.46 0.04
CA PRO A 370 -8.63 22.31 0.91
C PRO A 370 -9.25 22.57 2.30
N GLU A 371 -10.57 22.54 2.41
CA GLU A 371 -11.35 22.71 3.65
C GLU A 371 -11.23 21.55 4.64
N ARG A 372 -10.75 20.37 4.19
CA ARG A 372 -10.57 19.17 5.02
C ARG A 372 -9.11 18.87 5.33
N ARG A 373 -8.22 19.85 5.20
CA ARG A 373 -6.79 19.66 5.46
C ARG A 373 -6.50 19.47 6.96
N PRO A 374 -5.52 18.63 7.32
CA PRO A 374 -4.95 18.60 8.66
C PRO A 374 -4.55 20.01 9.12
N ARG A 375 -4.68 20.29 10.43
CA ARG A 375 -4.29 21.59 10.97
C ARG A 375 -2.77 21.73 10.94
N ARG A 376 -2.28 22.92 10.62
CA ARG A 376 -0.85 23.24 10.75
C ARG A 376 -0.57 23.59 12.21
N SER A 377 0.39 22.91 12.84
CA SER A 377 0.86 23.33 14.17
C SER A 377 1.60 24.67 14.03
N ARG A 378 1.14 25.72 14.71
CA ARG A 378 1.97 26.90 14.98
C ARG A 378 2.77 26.58 16.25
N ARG A 379 4.05 26.21 16.16
CA ARG A 379 4.88 26.25 17.38
C ARG A 379 5.25 27.71 17.65
N ALA A 380 4.91 28.19 18.84
CA ALA A 380 5.61 29.28 19.47
C ALA A 380 7.01 28.77 19.85
N GLY A 381 8.05 29.39 19.29
CA GLY A 381 9.46 29.05 19.52
C GLY A 381 10.32 29.99 18.68
N SER A 382 11.00 30.91 19.36
CA SER A 382 11.72 32.06 18.81
C SER A 382 13.09 31.69 18.24
N ASP A 383 13.14 31.00 17.10
CA ASP A 383 14.39 30.89 16.33
C ASP A 383 14.11 30.98 14.81
N PRO A 384 14.44 32.11 14.15
CA PRO A 384 14.25 32.29 12.71
C PRO A 384 15.28 31.55 11.83
N ALA A 385 16.27 30.87 12.41
CA ALA A 385 17.33 30.20 11.65
C ALA A 385 16.98 28.77 11.19
N THR A 386 15.98 28.12 11.79
CA THR A 386 15.45 26.84 11.32
C THR A 386 14.18 27.07 10.51
N SER A 387 14.20 26.79 9.21
CA SER A 387 12.98 26.76 8.39
C SER A 387 11.93 25.90 9.10
N PRO A 388 10.78 26.44 9.52
CA PRO A 388 9.82 25.67 10.29
C PRO A 388 9.17 24.70 9.33
N ALA A 389 9.63 23.44 9.32
CA ALA A 389 8.89 22.34 8.72
C ALA A 389 7.51 22.34 9.39
N ARG A 390 6.52 22.87 8.68
CA ARG A 390 5.15 23.07 9.21
C ARG A 390 4.52 21.69 9.40
N THR A 391 4.62 21.12 10.60
CA THR A 391 4.08 19.79 10.89
C THR A 391 2.56 19.82 10.88
N LEU A 392 1.97 18.77 10.28
CA LEU A 392 0.52 18.60 10.17
C LEU A 392 0.01 17.79 11.37
N ILE A 393 -1.14 18.20 11.90
CA ILE A 393 -1.87 17.50 12.96
C ILE A 393 -3.16 16.93 12.36
N LEU A 394 -3.26 15.60 12.37
CA LEU A 394 -4.46 14.86 12.02
C LEU A 394 -5.27 14.56 13.29
N ARG A 395 -6.59 14.75 13.22
CA ARG A 395 -7.56 14.40 14.25
C ARG A 395 -8.38 13.21 13.73
N THR A 396 -8.53 12.16 14.54
CA THR A 396 -9.03 10.85 14.10
C THR A 396 -10.08 10.26 15.03
#